data_AF-A0A954R570-F1
#
_entry.id   AF-A0A954R570-F1
#
_cell.length_a   1.000
_cell.length_b   1.000
_cell.length_c   1.000
_cell.angle_alpha   90.00
_cell.angle_beta   90.00
_cell.angle_gamma   90.00
#
_symmetry.space_group_name_H-M   'P 1'
#
loop_
_entity.id
_entity.type
_entity.pdbx_description
1 polymer ?
#
loop_
_entity_poly.entity_id
_entity_poly.type
_entity_poly.pdbx_seq_one_letter_code
_entity_poly.pdbx_strand_id
1 'polypeptide(L)'
;AYYSQTGQRPASHILTSAYSIFGNDGQHDYGAANETLDRLCSLTEAGGGAGWTSIAWLAWDGIGMTRGTEYQALAKKRRLSGVVPELGQRLFREVCSGHTRSAVHVPISEAEHVEYGVRTIPYSPCATSGRAIELNIRLANIPCLPNHKVRNVPTLPGAWILDLLVGAGRKLATNVAEDSIVIVEDLTFSKFVRLSNNQESNVRVVAQECGSSVAVWMISDVLHPSGVTLARDRVCASAMLSWGIGQASSTPIELGSHANSANSQSVRDPYCDPSKPVVLTGPFDCLSEIELNAHGRSAKVKSSHVQTFHENIPALLLDAAWRVGAMYTPSRASEVFVPIKIGRMSLPLRSSPFSTSSSAWEIRSTTPRSENRDVRWDRTDVFDQNGRLQLVIENALATCIA
;
A
#
# COMPACT_ATOMS: atom_id res chain seq x y z
N ALA A 1 15.20 22.48 39.58
CA ALA A 1 16.41 21.73 39.98
C ALA A 1 17.17 21.24 38.75
N TYR A 2 16.68 20.25 38.00
CA TYR A 2 17.39 19.72 36.81
C TYR A 2 17.61 20.76 35.71
N TYR A 3 16.54 21.40 35.20
CA TYR A 3 16.65 22.47 34.19
C TYR A 3 17.56 23.62 34.64
N SER A 4 17.47 23.98 35.92
CA SER A 4 18.28 25.03 36.55
C SER A 4 19.78 24.70 36.54
N GLN A 5 20.14 23.42 36.46
CA GLN A 5 21.53 22.94 36.46
C GLN A 5 22.05 22.60 35.06
N THR A 6 21.20 22.10 34.15
CA THR A 6 21.62 21.59 32.84
C THR A 6 21.22 22.48 31.66
N GLY A 7 20.32 23.45 31.87
CA GLY A 7 19.66 24.18 30.78
C GLY A 7 18.75 23.31 29.91
N GLN A 8 18.60 22.01 30.22
CA GLN A 8 17.80 21.06 29.47
C GLN A 8 16.53 20.71 30.23
N ARG A 9 15.40 20.72 29.53
CA ARG A 9 14.15 20.22 30.10
C ARG A 9 14.22 18.68 30.08
N PRO A 10 13.91 17.99 31.19
CA PRO A 10 13.92 16.54 31.20
C PRO A 10 12.81 16.02 30.28
N ALA A 11 13.09 14.94 29.54
CA ALA A 11 12.04 14.17 28.89
C ALA A 11 11.05 13.68 29.95
N SER A 12 9.75 13.75 29.64
CA SER A 12 8.69 13.35 30.57
C SER A 12 7.86 12.23 29.96
N HIS A 13 7.62 11.19 30.73
CA HIS A 13 6.77 10.07 30.35
C HIS A 13 5.53 10.08 31.24
N ILE A 14 4.37 10.35 30.65
CA ILE A 14 3.07 10.37 31.34
C ILE A 14 2.45 8.99 31.27
N LEU A 15 1.99 8.47 32.40
CA LEU A 15 1.24 7.22 32.46
C LEU A 15 -0.24 7.57 32.30
N THR A 16 -0.84 7.17 31.19
CA THR A 16 -2.26 7.34 30.91
C THR A 16 -2.93 5.97 30.83
N SER A 17 -4.19 5.91 30.40
CA SER A 17 -4.98 4.69 30.30
C SER A 17 -5.51 4.49 28.89
N ALA A 18 -5.45 3.25 28.39
CA ALA A 18 -6.02 2.88 27.09
C ALA A 18 -7.53 3.14 26.97
N TYR A 19 -8.21 3.36 28.10
CA TYR A 19 -9.61 3.80 28.11
C TYR A 19 -9.81 5.22 27.55
N SER A 20 -8.75 6.00 27.32
CA SER A 20 -8.82 7.21 26.47
C SER A 20 -9.28 6.87 25.04
N ILE A 21 -8.96 5.66 24.56
CA ILE A 21 -9.31 5.18 23.22
C ILE A 21 -10.51 4.23 23.24
N PHE A 22 -10.51 3.24 24.13
CA PHE A 22 -11.55 2.21 24.17
C PHE A 22 -12.86 2.72 24.79
N GLY A 23 -12.78 3.75 25.63
CA GLY A 23 -13.85 4.13 26.53
C GLY A 23 -14.06 3.11 27.66
N ASN A 24 -14.74 3.54 28.72
CA ASN A 24 -15.16 2.66 29.80
C ASN A 24 -16.54 3.06 30.33
N ASP A 25 -17.43 2.09 30.47
CA ASP A 25 -18.80 2.30 30.96
C ASP A 25 -18.79 2.99 32.33
N GLY A 26 -19.51 4.11 32.44
CA GLY A 26 -19.59 4.90 33.67
C GLY A 26 -18.33 5.70 34.02
N GLN A 27 -17.29 5.71 33.18
CA GLN A 27 -16.01 6.40 33.42
C GLN A 27 -15.59 7.28 32.23
N HIS A 28 -16.55 8.02 31.67
CA HIS A 28 -16.31 8.90 30.52
C HIS A 28 -15.43 10.10 30.87
N ASP A 29 -15.56 10.63 32.10
CA ASP A 29 -14.72 11.68 32.67
C ASP A 29 -13.26 11.23 32.83
N TYR A 30 -13.06 10.00 33.32
CA TYR A 30 -11.74 9.36 33.40
C TYR A 30 -11.10 9.18 32.02
N GLY A 31 -11.86 8.69 31.03
CA GLY A 31 -11.39 8.56 29.65
C GLY A 31 -10.98 9.91 29.06
N ALA A 32 -11.83 10.93 29.21
CA ALA A 32 -11.55 12.29 28.72
C ALA A 32 -10.32 12.94 29.39
N ALA A 33 -10.12 12.71 30.69
CA ALA A 33 -8.93 13.18 31.40
C ALA A 33 -7.64 12.54 30.86
N ASN A 34 -7.65 11.22 30.61
CA ASN A 34 -6.50 10.52 30.04
C ASN A 34 -6.22 10.96 28.60
N GLU A 35 -7.27 11.11 27.78
CA GLU A 35 -7.15 11.63 26.41
C GLU A 35 -6.58 13.05 26.41
N THR A 36 -6.97 13.89 27.37
CA THR A 36 -6.40 15.24 27.52
C THR A 36 -4.90 15.18 27.78
N LEU A 37 -4.44 14.27 28.65
CA LEU A 37 -3.02 14.06 28.93
C LEU A 37 -2.27 13.54 27.69
N ASP A 38 -2.85 12.59 26.95
CA ASP A 38 -2.29 12.08 25.70
C ASP A 38 -2.11 13.22 24.68
N ARG A 39 -3.11 14.09 24.51
CA ARG A 39 -3.02 15.24 23.58
C ARG A 39 -2.03 16.29 24.03
N LEU A 40 -1.86 16.52 25.33
CA LEU A 40 -0.81 17.40 25.84
C LEU A 40 0.58 16.91 25.44
N CYS A 41 0.84 15.59 25.46
CA CYS A 41 2.09 15.03 24.96
C CYS A 41 2.30 15.36 23.47
N SER A 42 1.31 15.12 22.61
CA SER A 42 1.40 15.45 21.18
C SER A 42 1.62 16.94 20.91
N LEU A 43 1.02 17.83 21.71
CA LEU A 43 1.21 19.28 21.55
C LEU A 43 2.64 19.72 21.91
N THR A 44 3.27 19.11 22.92
CA THR A 44 4.67 19.44 23.27
C THR A 44 5.68 18.99 22.21
N GLU A 45 5.42 17.85 21.57
CA GLU A 45 6.20 17.35 20.44
C GLU A 45 6.14 18.34 19.26
N ALA A 46 4.93 18.79 18.90
CA ALA A 46 4.73 19.77 17.82
C ALA A 46 5.37 21.14 18.11
N GLY A 47 5.52 21.51 19.39
CA GLY A 47 6.09 22.79 19.82
C GLY A 47 7.62 22.84 19.90
N GLY A 48 8.34 21.76 19.53
CA GLY A 48 9.81 21.70 19.58
C GLY A 48 10.40 21.72 21.00
N GLY A 49 9.59 21.41 22.02
CA GLY A 49 10.04 21.30 23.41
C GLY A 49 10.72 19.96 23.72
N ALA A 50 11.16 19.76 24.98
CA ALA A 50 11.54 18.43 25.43
C ALA A 50 10.32 17.50 25.29
N GLY A 51 10.45 16.47 24.46
CA GLY A 51 9.34 15.61 24.08
C GLY A 51 8.70 14.96 25.29
N TRP A 52 7.43 15.27 25.53
CA TRP A 52 6.63 14.46 26.43
C TRP A 52 6.06 13.30 25.63
N THR A 53 6.03 12.14 26.26
CA THR A 53 5.36 10.98 25.68
C THR A 53 4.40 10.39 26.70
N SER A 54 3.39 9.66 26.24
CA SER A 54 2.51 8.89 27.09
C SER A 54 2.47 7.43 26.69
N ILE A 55 2.18 6.57 27.68
CA ILE A 55 1.72 5.21 27.43
C ILE A 55 0.35 5.06 28.08
N ALA A 56 -0.66 4.87 27.23
CA ALA A 56 -2.04 4.63 27.59
C ALA A 56 -2.20 3.16 27.99
N TRP A 57 -1.87 2.83 29.24
CA TRP A 57 -1.77 1.45 29.69
C TRP A 57 -3.13 0.74 29.74
N LEU A 58 -3.12 -0.52 29.34
CA LEU A 58 -4.10 -1.51 29.78
C LEU A 58 -3.78 -1.95 31.22
N ALA A 59 -4.75 -2.63 31.85
CA ALA A 59 -4.61 -3.07 33.23
C ALA A 59 -3.47 -4.11 33.35
N TRP A 60 -2.59 -3.94 34.33
CA TRP A 60 -1.48 -4.86 34.57
C TRP A 60 -2.01 -6.16 35.18
N ASP A 61 -1.56 -7.31 34.70
CA ASP A 61 -2.10 -8.60 35.15
C ASP A 61 -1.61 -8.98 36.55
N GLY A 62 -2.52 -9.51 37.38
CA GLY A 62 -2.22 -10.08 38.69
C GLY A 62 -1.74 -9.11 39.79
N ILE A 63 -1.74 -7.79 39.55
CA ILE A 63 -1.21 -6.79 40.49
C ILE A 63 -2.13 -5.58 40.70
N GLY A 64 -2.02 -4.93 41.87
CA GLY A 64 -2.83 -3.75 42.17
C GLY A 64 -4.33 -4.03 42.11
N MET A 65 -5.08 -3.18 41.40
CA MET A 65 -6.54 -3.29 41.27
C MET A 65 -7.01 -4.58 40.57
N THR A 66 -6.15 -5.25 39.79
CA THR A 66 -6.52 -6.45 39.02
C THR A 66 -6.22 -7.78 39.72
N ARG A 67 -5.74 -7.74 40.98
CA ARG A 67 -5.33 -8.94 41.71
C ARG A 67 -6.49 -9.91 42.00
N GLY A 68 -7.73 -9.41 42.03
CA GLY A 68 -8.93 -10.19 42.31
C GLY A 68 -9.50 -10.93 41.08
N THR A 69 -10.18 -12.05 41.31
CA THR A 69 -10.83 -12.87 40.27
C THR A 69 -11.94 -12.12 39.52
N GLU A 70 -12.56 -11.14 40.16
CA GLU A 70 -13.58 -10.27 39.54
C GLU A 70 -13.02 -9.49 38.34
N TYR A 71 -11.79 -8.98 38.45
CA TYR A 71 -11.13 -8.27 37.36
C TYR A 71 -10.73 -9.19 36.22
N GLN A 72 -10.30 -10.42 36.53
CA GLN A 72 -10.03 -11.44 35.51
C GLN A 72 -11.31 -11.81 34.74
N ALA A 73 -12.43 -11.95 35.44
CA ALA A 73 -13.73 -12.18 34.83
C ALA A 73 -14.17 -11.01 33.94
N LEU A 74 -13.97 -9.77 34.40
CA LEU A 74 -14.29 -8.55 33.64
C LEU A 74 -13.41 -8.40 32.40
N ALA A 75 -12.09 -8.61 32.52
CA ALA A 75 -11.15 -8.58 31.41
C ALA A 75 -11.53 -9.63 30.35
N LYS A 76 -11.86 -10.86 30.78
CA LYS A 76 -12.34 -11.93 29.89
C LYS A 76 -13.66 -11.57 29.20
N LYS A 77 -14.62 -10.98 29.94
CA LYS A 77 -15.90 -10.52 29.37
C LYS A 77 -15.69 -9.44 28.31
N ARG A 78 -14.70 -8.57 28.50
CA ARG A 78 -14.32 -7.49 27.59
C ARG A 78 -13.28 -7.89 26.55
N ARG A 79 -12.82 -9.14 26.56
CA ARG A 79 -11.74 -9.67 25.72
C ARG A 79 -10.45 -8.84 25.75
N LEU A 80 -10.18 -8.21 26.90
CA LEU A 80 -8.93 -7.49 27.15
C LEU A 80 -7.89 -8.45 27.71
N SER A 81 -6.66 -8.31 27.21
CA SER A 81 -5.49 -8.97 27.75
C SER A 81 -4.91 -8.10 28.87
N GLY A 82 -4.64 -8.70 30.03
CA GLY A 82 -3.86 -8.03 31.06
C GLY A 82 -2.41 -7.85 30.60
N VAL A 83 -1.79 -6.72 30.95
CA VAL A 83 -0.37 -6.46 30.67
C VAL A 83 0.47 -7.24 31.68
N VAL A 84 1.09 -8.33 31.24
CA VAL A 84 2.05 -9.07 32.08
C VAL A 84 3.32 -8.25 32.32
N PRO A 85 4.00 -8.39 33.48
CA PRO A 85 5.15 -7.55 33.83
C PRO A 85 6.27 -7.51 32.77
N GLU A 86 6.59 -8.65 32.17
CA GLU A 86 7.66 -8.76 31.17
C GLU A 86 7.32 -7.99 29.88
N LEU A 87 6.04 -7.96 29.51
CA LEU A 87 5.55 -7.19 28.36
C LEU A 87 5.58 -5.70 28.69
N GLY A 88 5.06 -5.30 29.85
CA GLY A 88 5.05 -3.91 30.31
C GLY A 88 6.46 -3.30 30.38
N GLN A 89 7.41 -4.03 30.97
CA GLN A 89 8.81 -3.59 31.04
C GLN A 89 9.48 -3.44 29.67
N ARG A 90 9.11 -4.26 28.70
CA ARG A 90 9.65 -4.19 27.33
C ARG A 90 9.12 -2.96 26.60
N LEU A 91 7.80 -2.80 26.60
CA LEU A 91 7.12 -1.66 25.98
C LEU A 91 7.59 -0.33 26.59
N PHE A 92 7.72 -0.27 27.92
CA PHE A 92 8.24 0.91 28.60
C PHE A 92 9.68 1.25 28.15
N ARG A 93 10.56 0.26 28.04
CA ARG A 93 11.94 0.46 27.56
C ARG A 93 11.98 0.93 26.11
N GLU A 94 11.15 0.39 25.23
CA GLU A 94 11.06 0.78 23.81
C GLU A 94 10.66 2.26 23.67
N VAL A 95 9.65 2.70 24.43
CA VAL A 95 9.22 4.11 24.45
C VAL A 95 10.28 5.02 25.05
N CYS A 96 10.85 4.66 26.20
CA CYS A 96 11.87 5.49 26.86
C CYS A 96 13.19 5.60 26.08
N SER A 97 13.48 4.64 25.20
CA SER A 97 14.67 4.68 24.35
C SER A 97 14.45 5.49 23.06
N GLY A 98 13.26 6.08 22.86
CA GLY A 98 12.96 6.94 21.72
C GLY A 98 12.84 6.18 20.39
N HIS A 99 12.70 4.85 20.44
CA HIS A 99 12.48 4.04 19.23
C HIS A 99 11.07 4.24 18.66
N THR A 100 10.17 4.78 19.48
CA THR A 100 8.80 5.06 19.08
C THR A 100 8.70 6.51 18.57
N ARG A 101 8.32 6.66 17.30
CA ARG A 101 8.30 7.96 16.59
C ARG A 101 6.99 8.72 16.79
N SER A 102 6.38 8.61 17.96
CA SER A 102 5.11 9.26 18.31
C SER A 102 5.14 9.70 19.77
N ALA A 103 4.45 10.78 20.12
CA ALA A 103 4.25 11.13 21.51
C ALA A 103 3.31 10.18 22.27
N VAL A 104 2.31 9.57 21.63
CA VAL A 104 1.26 8.81 22.33
C VAL A 104 1.33 7.34 21.95
N HIS A 105 1.42 6.47 22.95
CA HIS A 105 1.53 5.02 22.76
C HIS A 105 0.35 4.31 23.40
N VAL A 106 -0.30 3.45 22.63
CA VAL A 106 -1.40 2.62 23.13
C VAL A 106 -1.04 1.17 22.84
N PRO A 107 -0.67 0.36 23.86
CA PRO A 107 -0.38 -1.05 23.66
C PRO A 107 -1.69 -1.80 23.43
N ILE A 108 -1.90 -2.26 22.20
CA ILE A 108 -3.10 -2.98 21.76
C ILE A 108 -2.66 -4.23 21.01
N SER A 109 -3.21 -5.39 21.37
CA SER A 109 -3.05 -6.63 20.62
C SER A 109 -3.92 -6.66 19.36
N GLU A 110 -3.63 -7.56 18.41
CA GLU A 110 -4.45 -7.69 17.20
C GLU A 110 -5.91 -8.05 17.53
N ALA A 111 -6.14 -8.88 18.56
CA ALA A 111 -7.46 -9.27 18.99
C ALA A 111 -8.26 -8.09 19.57
N GLU A 112 -7.62 -7.25 20.39
CA GLU A 112 -8.24 -6.05 20.96
C GLU A 112 -8.51 -5.01 19.87
N HIS A 113 -7.62 -4.85 18.90
CA HIS A 113 -7.84 -3.97 17.75
C HIS A 113 -9.09 -4.38 16.96
N VAL A 114 -9.27 -5.68 16.72
CA VAL A 114 -10.47 -6.22 16.06
C VAL A 114 -11.73 -5.98 16.89
N GLU A 115 -11.70 -6.32 18.18
CA GLU A 115 -12.84 -6.23 19.10
C GLU A 115 -13.33 -4.79 19.26
N TYR A 116 -12.40 -3.85 19.49
CA TYR A 116 -12.73 -2.45 19.77
C TYR A 116 -12.83 -1.57 18.53
N GLY A 117 -12.46 -2.07 17.35
CA GLY A 117 -12.63 -1.35 16.09
C GLY A 117 -11.90 0.00 16.03
N VAL A 118 -10.78 0.13 16.76
CA VAL A 118 -9.98 1.35 16.77
C VAL A 118 -9.43 1.60 15.37
N ARG A 119 -9.79 2.73 14.76
CA ARG A 119 -9.24 3.06 13.44
C ARG A 119 -7.76 3.40 13.55
N THR A 120 -6.95 2.77 12.73
CA THR A 120 -5.53 3.09 12.61
C THR A 120 -5.21 3.57 11.21
N ILE A 121 -4.17 4.41 11.14
CA ILE A 121 -3.48 4.74 9.91
C ILE A 121 -2.00 4.36 10.09
N PRO A 122 -1.31 3.96 9.02
CA PRO A 122 0.11 3.65 9.09
C PRO A 122 0.90 4.88 9.50
N TYR A 123 2.06 4.63 10.09
CA TYR A 123 3.00 5.69 10.36
C TYR A 123 3.39 6.41 9.06
N SER A 124 3.28 7.73 9.07
CA SER A 124 3.74 8.57 7.97
C SER A 124 5.25 8.67 8.00
N PRO A 125 5.96 8.44 6.89
CA PRO A 125 7.41 8.64 6.83
C PRO A 125 7.84 10.11 7.00
N CYS A 126 6.88 11.03 7.05
CA CYS A 126 7.08 12.47 7.03
C CYS A 126 7.25 13.02 8.45
N ALA A 127 8.22 13.92 8.64
CA ALA A 127 8.51 14.51 9.95
C ALA A 127 7.42 15.47 10.47
N THR A 128 6.58 16.00 9.58
CA THR A 128 5.51 16.94 9.92
C THR A 128 4.15 16.37 9.52
N SER A 129 3.16 16.56 10.40
CA SER A 129 1.78 16.19 10.11
C SER A 129 1.17 17.22 9.15
N GLY A 130 1.15 16.90 7.86
CA GLY A 130 0.38 17.63 6.86
C GLY A 130 -1.11 17.23 6.87
N ARG A 131 -1.91 17.84 5.97
CA ARG A 131 -3.32 17.44 5.82
C ARG A 131 -3.40 15.98 5.39
N ALA A 132 -4.44 15.29 5.83
CA ALA A 132 -4.73 13.93 5.42
C ALA A 132 -6.19 13.82 4.97
N ILE A 133 -6.44 12.93 4.00
CA ILE A 133 -7.78 12.53 3.60
C ILE A 133 -7.90 11.00 3.62
N GLU A 134 -9.11 10.54 3.85
CA GLU A 134 -9.47 9.12 3.88
C GLU A 134 -10.67 8.89 2.96
N LEU A 135 -10.56 7.93 2.06
CA LEU A 135 -11.58 7.56 1.09
C LEU A 135 -11.97 6.10 1.29
N ASN A 136 -13.25 5.83 1.52
CA ASN A 136 -13.76 4.45 1.57
C ASN A 136 -13.96 3.91 0.15
N ILE A 137 -13.55 2.66 -0.07
CA ILE A 137 -13.63 2.00 -1.37
C ILE A 137 -14.64 0.86 -1.29
N ARG A 138 -15.60 0.84 -2.23
CA ARG A 138 -16.53 -0.29 -2.41
C ARG A 138 -16.01 -1.19 -3.53
N LEU A 139 -15.65 -2.41 -3.19
CA LEU A 139 -15.02 -3.33 -4.15
C LEU A 139 -15.98 -3.76 -5.25
N ALA A 140 -17.27 -3.98 -4.95
CA ALA A 140 -18.27 -4.36 -5.95
C ALA A 140 -18.48 -3.31 -7.04
N ASN A 141 -18.11 -2.04 -6.79
CA ASN A 141 -18.21 -0.98 -7.78
C ASN A 141 -17.01 -0.92 -8.73
N ILE A 142 -15.95 -1.72 -8.49
CA ILE A 142 -14.72 -1.67 -9.30
C ILE A 142 -14.93 -2.52 -10.57
N PRO A 143 -15.03 -1.89 -11.76
CA PRO A 143 -15.54 -2.58 -12.94
C PRO A 143 -14.64 -3.71 -13.47
N CYS A 144 -13.33 -3.65 -13.23
CA CYS A 144 -12.39 -4.67 -13.69
C CYS A 144 -12.37 -5.93 -12.82
N LEU A 145 -12.90 -5.85 -11.59
CA LEU A 145 -12.73 -6.88 -10.56
C LEU A 145 -13.24 -8.27 -10.96
N PRO A 146 -14.39 -8.44 -11.66
CA PRO A 146 -14.85 -9.75 -12.10
C PRO A 146 -13.88 -10.46 -13.06
N ASN A 147 -13.07 -9.68 -13.78
CA ASN A 147 -12.15 -10.17 -14.81
C ASN A 147 -10.73 -10.44 -14.28
N HIS A 148 -10.44 -10.13 -13.02
CA HIS A 148 -9.13 -10.31 -12.41
C HIS A 148 -9.23 -11.22 -11.18
N LYS A 149 -8.90 -12.51 -11.35
CA LYS A 149 -9.04 -13.53 -10.31
C LYS A 149 -7.69 -14.08 -9.90
N VAL A 150 -7.51 -14.28 -8.59
CA VAL A 150 -6.39 -15.02 -8.02
C VAL A 150 -6.97 -16.20 -7.25
N ARG A 151 -6.61 -17.43 -7.66
CA ARG A 151 -7.14 -18.70 -7.16
C ARG A 151 -8.67 -18.71 -7.16
N ASN A 152 -9.25 -18.32 -8.29
CA ASN A 152 -10.70 -18.17 -8.52
C ASN A 152 -11.43 -17.12 -7.66
N VAL A 153 -10.72 -16.31 -6.87
CA VAL A 153 -11.31 -15.23 -6.07
C VAL A 153 -11.07 -13.88 -6.76
N PRO A 154 -12.12 -13.07 -7.02
CA PRO A 154 -11.95 -11.71 -7.50
C PRO A 154 -11.02 -10.90 -6.59
N THR A 155 -9.93 -10.40 -7.16
CA THR A 155 -8.84 -9.75 -6.44
C THR A 155 -8.53 -8.42 -7.11
N LEU A 156 -8.44 -7.34 -6.35
CA LEU A 156 -8.15 -6.01 -6.89
C LEU A 156 -6.76 -5.99 -7.54
N PRO A 157 -6.62 -5.63 -8.83
CA PRO A 157 -5.32 -5.56 -9.48
C PRO A 157 -4.44 -4.49 -8.84
N GLY A 158 -3.13 -4.74 -8.74
CA GLY A 158 -2.19 -3.76 -8.18
C GLY A 158 -2.18 -2.43 -8.94
N ALA A 159 -2.44 -2.44 -10.25
CA ALA A 159 -2.48 -1.22 -11.06
C ALA A 159 -3.72 -0.36 -10.73
N TRP A 160 -4.84 -0.98 -10.36
CA TRP A 160 -6.03 -0.27 -9.86
C TRP A 160 -5.87 0.20 -8.44
N ILE A 161 -5.15 -0.56 -7.59
CA ILE A 161 -4.74 -0.05 -6.29
C ILE A 161 -3.98 1.25 -6.49
N LEU A 162 -2.97 1.28 -7.36
CA LEU A 162 -2.22 2.51 -7.62
C LEU A 162 -3.11 3.62 -8.20
N ASP A 163 -4.05 3.33 -9.09
CA ASP A 163 -4.99 4.33 -9.62
C ASP A 163 -5.81 5.01 -8.51
N LEU A 164 -6.32 4.22 -7.55
CA LEU A 164 -7.03 4.73 -6.38
C LEU A 164 -6.11 5.55 -5.46
N LEU A 165 -4.87 5.11 -5.25
CA LEU A 165 -3.86 5.85 -4.47
C LEU A 165 -3.53 7.21 -5.13
N VAL A 166 -3.31 7.23 -6.45
CA VAL A 166 -3.06 8.46 -7.22
C VAL A 166 -4.27 9.38 -7.17
N GLY A 167 -5.49 8.85 -7.31
CA GLY A 167 -6.71 9.63 -7.19
C GLY A 167 -6.86 10.31 -5.82
N ALA A 168 -6.52 9.62 -4.73
CA ALA A 168 -6.48 10.22 -3.40
C ALA A 168 -5.38 11.29 -3.28
N GLY A 169 -4.18 11.00 -3.77
CA GLY A 169 -3.09 11.97 -3.79
C GLY A 169 -3.44 13.26 -4.54
N ARG A 170 -4.07 13.15 -5.72
CA ARG A 170 -4.52 14.29 -6.53
C ARG A 170 -5.58 15.13 -5.82
N LYS A 171 -6.54 14.49 -5.13
CA LYS A 171 -7.57 15.22 -4.36
C LYS A 171 -6.97 16.01 -3.20
N LEU A 172 -5.87 15.52 -2.62
CA LEU A 172 -5.18 16.20 -1.53
C LEU A 172 -4.28 17.33 -2.03
N ALA A 173 -3.56 17.11 -3.12
CA ALA A 173 -2.65 18.08 -3.71
C ALA A 173 -3.40 19.28 -4.30
N THR A 174 -2.95 20.50 -3.96
CA THR A 174 -3.66 21.74 -4.30
C THR A 174 -3.35 22.31 -5.69
N ASN A 175 -2.30 21.84 -6.38
CA ASN A 175 -1.81 22.42 -7.64
C ASN A 175 -1.29 21.37 -8.63
N VAL A 176 -2.08 20.34 -8.95
CA VAL A 176 -1.71 19.38 -10.01
C VAL A 176 -2.27 19.88 -11.33
N ALA A 177 -1.39 20.28 -12.25
CA ALA A 177 -1.80 20.71 -13.59
C ALA A 177 -2.40 19.53 -14.37
N GLU A 178 -3.24 19.81 -15.36
CA GLU A 178 -3.87 18.75 -16.16
C GLU A 178 -2.81 17.91 -16.87
N ASP A 179 -1.80 18.52 -17.48
CA ASP A 179 -0.70 17.86 -18.20
C ASP A 179 0.44 17.36 -17.30
N SER A 180 0.18 17.24 -15.99
CA SER A 180 1.17 16.70 -15.06
C SER A 180 1.36 15.20 -15.24
N ILE A 181 2.58 14.74 -14.98
CA ILE A 181 2.85 13.33 -14.72
C ILE A 181 2.84 13.08 -13.21
N VAL A 182 2.48 11.86 -12.82
CA VAL A 182 2.73 11.37 -11.47
C VAL A 182 4.04 10.59 -11.46
N ILE A 183 4.88 10.91 -10.49
CA ILE A 183 6.06 10.13 -10.14
C ILE A 183 5.68 9.33 -8.90
N VAL A 184 5.82 8.01 -8.99
CA VAL A 184 5.51 7.06 -7.92
C VAL A 184 6.82 6.47 -7.45
N GLU A 185 7.10 6.54 -6.15
CA GLU A 185 8.31 5.99 -5.55
C GLU A 185 7.95 4.98 -4.45
N ASP A 186 8.77 3.93 -4.34
CA ASP A 186 8.65 2.87 -3.35
C ASP A 186 7.23 2.29 -3.23
N LEU A 187 6.58 2.03 -4.37
CA LEU A 187 5.30 1.33 -4.38
C LEU A 187 5.50 -0.10 -3.88
N THR A 188 4.79 -0.48 -2.83
CA THR A 188 4.82 -1.83 -2.27
C THR A 188 3.43 -2.44 -2.22
N PHE A 189 3.35 -3.76 -2.39
CA PHE A 189 2.15 -4.56 -2.19
C PHE A 189 2.45 -5.65 -1.17
N SER A 190 1.80 -5.57 -0.01
CA SER A 190 2.02 -6.49 1.10
C SER A 190 0.94 -7.56 1.20
N LYS A 191 -0.29 -7.27 0.75
CA LYS A 191 -1.43 -8.20 0.80
C LYS A 191 -2.41 -7.97 -0.34
N PHE A 192 -3.04 -9.07 -0.79
CA PHE A 192 -4.16 -9.01 -1.72
C PHE A 192 -5.40 -8.42 -1.07
N VAL A 193 -6.12 -7.59 -1.84
CA VAL A 193 -7.46 -7.11 -1.51
C VAL A 193 -8.46 -7.91 -2.33
N ARG A 194 -9.35 -8.63 -1.66
CA ARG A 194 -10.22 -9.64 -2.29
C ARG A 194 -11.69 -9.38 -1.99
N LEU A 195 -12.53 -9.67 -2.96
CA LEU A 195 -13.97 -9.80 -2.77
C LEU A 195 -14.30 -11.29 -2.63
N SER A 196 -14.50 -11.74 -1.39
CA SER A 196 -14.72 -13.16 -1.07
C SER A 196 -16.19 -13.39 -0.71
N ASN A 197 -16.88 -14.33 -1.36
CA ASN A 197 -18.27 -14.69 -1.05
C ASN A 197 -19.25 -13.48 -1.02
N ASN A 198 -19.06 -12.49 -1.90
CA ASN A 198 -19.78 -11.20 -1.90
C ASN A 198 -19.66 -10.40 -0.58
N GLN A 199 -18.71 -10.75 0.29
CA GLN A 199 -18.36 -9.96 1.45
C GLN A 199 -17.21 -9.03 1.10
N GLU A 200 -17.45 -7.74 1.29
CA GLU A 200 -16.44 -6.71 1.16
C GLU A 200 -15.73 -6.55 2.50
N SER A 201 -14.39 -6.59 2.47
CA SER A 201 -13.61 -6.05 3.58
C SER A 201 -13.81 -4.54 3.63
N ASN A 202 -13.62 -3.96 4.82
CA ASN A 202 -13.50 -2.50 4.94
C ASN A 202 -12.22 -2.06 4.23
N VAL A 203 -12.32 -1.51 3.02
CA VAL A 203 -11.19 -1.03 2.23
C VAL A 203 -11.18 0.50 2.21
N ARG A 204 -10.03 1.08 2.52
CA ARG A 204 -9.83 2.52 2.60
C ARG A 204 -8.53 2.92 1.92
N VAL A 205 -8.52 4.09 1.31
CA VAL A 205 -7.31 4.76 0.85
C VAL A 205 -7.07 5.98 1.72
N VAL A 206 -5.86 6.11 2.24
CA VAL A 206 -5.41 7.26 3.02
C VAL A 206 -4.32 7.97 2.23
N ALA A 207 -4.42 9.29 2.12
CA ALA A 207 -3.40 10.14 1.55
C ALA A 207 -3.02 11.22 2.56
N GLN A 208 -1.73 11.49 2.72
CA GLN A 208 -1.21 12.49 3.65
C GLN A 208 -0.10 13.31 3.00
N GLU A 209 -0.15 14.63 3.19
CA GLU A 209 0.89 15.54 2.71
C GLU A 209 2.23 15.26 3.39
N CYS A 210 3.28 15.29 2.58
CA CYS A 210 4.66 14.98 2.96
C CYS A 210 5.61 15.99 2.32
N GLY A 211 5.64 17.23 2.83
CA GLY A 211 6.35 18.32 2.17
C GLY A 211 5.76 18.57 0.77
N SER A 212 6.56 18.37 -0.28
CA SER A 212 6.12 18.48 -1.68
C SER A 212 5.53 17.19 -2.26
N SER A 213 5.59 16.09 -1.51
CA SER A 213 5.09 14.77 -1.91
C SER A 213 3.84 14.40 -1.13
N VAL A 214 3.21 13.29 -1.49
CA VAL A 214 2.04 12.73 -0.80
C VAL A 214 2.29 11.26 -0.50
N ALA A 215 2.29 10.91 0.78
CA ALA A 215 2.34 9.52 1.22
C ALA A 215 0.94 8.92 1.12
N VAL A 216 0.83 7.73 0.53
CA VAL A 216 -0.46 7.09 0.25
C VAL A 216 -0.45 5.64 0.69
N TRP A 217 -1.58 5.17 1.21
CA TRP A 217 -1.78 3.79 1.66
C TRP A 217 -3.14 3.26 1.26
N MET A 218 -3.18 2.00 0.86
CA MET A 218 -4.41 1.22 0.85
C MET A 218 -4.42 0.34 2.09
N ILE A 219 -5.53 0.40 2.81
CA ILE A 219 -5.76 -0.26 4.08
C ILE A 219 -6.99 -1.15 3.94
N SER A 220 -6.92 -2.40 4.40
CA SER A 220 -8.07 -3.31 4.43
C SER A 220 -8.11 -4.14 5.69
N ASP A 221 -9.31 -4.49 6.12
CA ASP A 221 -9.53 -5.61 7.03
C ASP A 221 -9.15 -6.94 6.35
N VAL A 222 -8.69 -7.90 7.15
CA VAL A 222 -8.42 -9.28 6.71
C VAL A 222 -9.57 -10.16 7.16
N LEU A 223 -10.30 -10.73 6.20
CA LEU A 223 -11.42 -11.61 6.47
C LEU A 223 -11.04 -13.08 6.27
N HIS A 224 -11.52 -13.95 7.16
CA HIS A 224 -11.60 -15.39 6.92
C HIS A 224 -12.70 -15.68 5.89
N PRO A 225 -12.65 -16.77 5.09
CA PRO A 225 -13.74 -17.14 4.18
C PRO A 225 -15.13 -17.31 4.81
N SER A 226 -15.21 -17.48 6.14
CA SER A 226 -16.48 -17.49 6.89
C SER A 226 -17.07 -16.10 7.16
N GLY A 227 -16.32 -15.03 6.87
CA GLY A 227 -16.69 -13.64 7.15
C GLY A 227 -16.20 -13.08 8.49
N VAL A 228 -15.49 -13.88 9.28
CA VAL A 228 -14.89 -13.41 10.53
C VAL A 228 -13.69 -12.51 10.21
N THR A 229 -13.65 -11.32 10.81
CA THR A 229 -12.48 -10.41 10.75
C THR A 229 -11.34 -10.99 11.58
N LEU A 230 -10.21 -11.29 10.93
CA LEU A 230 -8.99 -11.80 11.55
C LEU A 230 -8.05 -10.68 11.99
N ALA A 231 -8.03 -9.57 11.25
CA ALA A 231 -7.25 -8.39 11.57
C ALA A 231 -7.93 -7.15 10.97
N ARG A 232 -7.83 -6.00 11.65
CA ARG A 232 -8.30 -4.72 11.13
C ARG A 232 -7.15 -3.86 10.60
N ASP A 233 -7.51 -2.95 9.71
CA ASP A 233 -6.67 -1.86 9.21
C ASP A 233 -5.25 -2.27 8.78
N ARG A 234 -5.14 -3.36 8.02
CA ARG A 234 -3.85 -3.81 7.49
C ARG A 234 -3.49 -3.03 6.25
N VAL A 235 -2.26 -2.53 6.21
CA VAL A 235 -1.68 -1.98 4.98
C VAL A 235 -1.58 -3.09 3.95
N CYS A 236 -2.20 -2.87 2.80
CA CYS A 236 -2.16 -3.74 1.64
C CYS A 236 -1.21 -3.20 0.57
N ALA A 237 -1.11 -1.88 0.46
CA ALA A 237 -0.18 -1.21 -0.43
C ALA A 237 0.20 0.17 0.11
N SER A 238 1.36 0.67 -0.28
CA SER A 238 1.79 2.04 0.00
C SER A 238 2.73 2.58 -1.06
N ALA A 239 2.78 3.89 -1.22
CA ALA A 239 3.73 4.58 -2.10
C ALA A 239 3.98 6.02 -1.64
N MET A 240 5.01 6.65 -2.20
CA MET A 240 5.18 8.10 -2.20
C MET A 240 4.85 8.65 -3.59
N LEU A 241 4.03 9.70 -3.65
CA LEU A 241 3.63 10.37 -4.89
C LEU A 241 4.21 11.78 -4.96
N SER A 242 4.75 12.15 -6.11
CA SER A 242 5.06 13.53 -6.45
C SER A 242 4.57 13.85 -7.86
N TRP A 243 4.51 15.15 -8.18
CA TRP A 243 3.91 15.64 -9.41
C TRP A 243 4.98 16.34 -10.25
N GLY A 244 5.11 15.93 -11.51
CA GLY A 244 6.00 16.55 -12.48
C GLY A 244 5.23 17.27 -13.58
N ILE A 245 5.94 18.06 -14.40
CA ILE A 245 5.41 18.69 -15.60
C ILE A 245 6.06 18.02 -16.82
N GLY A 246 5.28 17.76 -17.87
CA GLY A 246 5.79 17.25 -19.15
C GLY A 246 5.79 15.73 -19.25
N GLN A 247 6.55 15.17 -20.20
CA GLN A 247 6.63 13.72 -20.41
C GLN A 247 7.68 13.07 -19.49
N ALA A 248 7.65 11.74 -19.38
CA ALA A 248 8.70 10.97 -18.76
C ALA A 248 10.05 11.25 -19.47
N SER A 249 10.83 12.19 -18.93
CA SER A 249 12.13 12.57 -19.49
C SER A 249 13.18 11.54 -19.09
N SER A 250 13.30 10.49 -19.90
CA SER A 250 14.37 9.50 -19.77
C SER A 250 14.70 8.95 -21.15
N THR A 251 15.99 8.70 -21.42
CA THR A 251 16.42 8.01 -22.63
C THR A 251 15.77 6.63 -22.67
N PRO A 252 15.01 6.27 -23.72
CA PRO A 252 14.39 4.96 -23.84
C PRO A 252 15.42 3.82 -23.77
N ILE A 253 14.99 2.64 -23.35
CA ILE A 253 15.81 1.43 -23.47
C ILE A 253 16.02 1.12 -24.95
N GLU A 254 17.28 1.03 -25.36
CA GLU A 254 17.65 0.39 -26.62
C GLU A 254 17.63 -1.13 -26.43
N LEU A 255 16.54 -1.77 -26.81
CA LEU A 255 16.55 -3.22 -27.02
C LEU A 255 17.38 -3.48 -28.29
N GLY A 256 18.49 -4.20 -28.18
CA GLY A 256 19.32 -4.59 -29.31
C GLY A 256 18.46 -5.14 -30.46
N SER A 257 18.72 -4.71 -31.69
CA SER A 257 17.85 -4.93 -32.86
C SER A 257 17.21 -6.32 -32.92
N HIS A 258 15.89 -6.37 -32.78
CA HIS A 258 15.05 -7.57 -32.80
C HIS A 258 15.13 -8.40 -34.10
N ALA A 259 15.62 -7.80 -35.19
CA ALA A 259 15.53 -8.36 -36.53
C ALA A 259 16.37 -9.63 -36.79
N ASN A 260 17.28 -10.03 -35.89
CA ASN A 260 18.22 -11.14 -36.16
C ASN A 260 18.59 -12.01 -34.94
N SER A 261 17.80 -12.02 -33.85
CA SER A 261 18.10 -12.95 -32.75
C SER A 261 17.51 -14.33 -33.05
N ALA A 262 18.36 -15.32 -33.35
CA ALA A 262 17.97 -16.72 -33.58
C ALA A 262 17.26 -17.40 -32.38
N ASN A 263 17.06 -16.68 -31.28
CA ASN A 263 16.50 -17.15 -30.01
C ASN A 263 15.31 -16.29 -29.51
N SER A 264 14.62 -15.56 -30.39
CA SER A 264 13.35 -14.90 -30.03
C SER A 264 12.22 -15.92 -29.97
N GLN A 265 11.46 -15.91 -28.87
CA GLN A 265 10.33 -16.81 -28.68
C GLN A 265 9.02 -16.02 -28.61
N SER A 266 8.09 -16.37 -29.49
CA SER A 266 6.71 -15.90 -29.40
C SER A 266 5.94 -16.72 -28.36
N VAL A 267 5.26 -16.05 -27.43
CA VAL A 267 4.48 -16.70 -26.38
C VAL A 267 3.05 -16.17 -26.33
N ARG A 268 2.15 -16.95 -25.70
CA ARG A 268 0.84 -16.45 -25.28
C ARG A 268 0.96 -15.82 -23.91
N ASP A 269 0.01 -14.94 -23.58
CA ASP A 269 -0.08 -14.36 -22.25
C ASP A 269 -0.45 -15.42 -21.20
N PRO A 270 0.46 -15.80 -20.29
CA PRO A 270 0.19 -16.84 -19.30
C PRO A 270 -0.88 -16.42 -18.30
N TYR A 271 -1.13 -15.12 -18.13
CA TYR A 271 -2.17 -14.64 -17.21
C TYR A 271 -3.59 -14.86 -17.75
N CYS A 272 -3.73 -15.11 -19.06
CA CYS A 272 -5.01 -15.43 -19.71
C CYS A 272 -5.26 -16.94 -19.82
N ASP A 273 -4.37 -17.79 -19.27
CA ASP A 273 -4.54 -19.23 -19.23
C ASP A 273 -5.39 -19.65 -18.00
N PRO A 274 -6.56 -20.28 -18.20
CA PRO A 274 -7.46 -20.63 -17.10
C PRO A 274 -6.91 -21.71 -16.16
N SER A 275 -5.82 -22.40 -16.53
CA SER A 275 -5.15 -23.38 -15.65
C SER A 275 -4.26 -22.74 -14.59
N LYS A 276 -4.00 -21.43 -14.69
CA LYS A 276 -3.08 -20.71 -13.80
C LYS A 276 -3.73 -20.24 -12.51
N PRO A 277 -2.95 -20.02 -11.44
CA PRO A 277 -3.48 -19.47 -10.20
C PRO A 277 -3.87 -18.00 -10.30
N VAL A 278 -3.44 -17.26 -11.33
CA VAL A 278 -3.94 -15.93 -11.66
C VAL A 278 -4.58 -16.03 -13.04
N VAL A 279 -5.87 -15.69 -13.11
CA VAL A 279 -6.67 -15.79 -14.33
C VAL A 279 -7.28 -14.44 -14.64
N LEU A 280 -6.83 -13.87 -15.74
CA LEU A 280 -7.26 -12.59 -16.27
C LEU A 280 -8.10 -12.82 -17.53
N THR A 281 -9.19 -12.08 -17.65
CA THR A 281 -10.17 -12.28 -18.75
C THR A 281 -10.65 -10.94 -19.30
N GLY A 282 -11.42 -11.00 -20.39
CA GLY A 282 -12.05 -9.85 -21.00
C GLY A 282 -11.04 -8.73 -21.31
N PRO A 283 -11.15 -7.55 -20.69
CA PRO A 283 -10.26 -6.42 -20.96
C PRO A 283 -8.77 -6.68 -20.73
N PHE A 284 -8.41 -7.64 -19.89
CA PHE A 284 -7.01 -7.99 -19.61
C PHE A 284 -6.35 -8.83 -20.72
N ASP A 285 -7.14 -9.45 -21.62
CA ASP A 285 -6.66 -10.08 -22.86
C ASP A 285 -6.33 -9.02 -23.93
N CYS A 286 -5.44 -8.11 -23.55
CA CYS A 286 -5.07 -6.94 -24.33
C CYS A 286 -3.69 -7.08 -24.99
N LEU A 287 -2.89 -8.09 -24.61
CA LEU A 287 -1.56 -8.30 -25.17
C LEU A 287 -1.60 -9.10 -26.49
N SER A 288 -0.67 -8.79 -27.38
CA SER A 288 -0.43 -9.48 -28.64
C SER A 288 1.04 -9.33 -29.04
N GLU A 289 1.50 -10.18 -29.97
CA GLU A 289 2.89 -10.13 -30.46
C GLU A 289 3.91 -10.14 -29.30
N ILE A 290 3.68 -10.99 -28.30
CA ILE A 290 4.59 -11.11 -27.15
C ILE A 290 5.83 -11.86 -27.61
N GLU A 291 6.97 -11.20 -27.49
CA GLU A 291 8.29 -11.76 -27.81
C GLU A 291 9.20 -11.70 -26.60
N LEU A 292 9.83 -12.84 -26.29
CA LEU A 292 10.81 -12.98 -25.23
C LEU A 292 12.15 -13.37 -25.83
N ASN A 293 13.23 -12.67 -25.47
CA ASN A 293 14.58 -13.03 -25.88
C ASN A 293 15.62 -12.69 -24.79
N ALA A 294 16.89 -12.98 -25.05
CA ALA A 294 17.98 -12.74 -24.10
C ALA A 294 18.17 -11.24 -23.75
N HIS A 295 17.81 -10.34 -24.68
CA HIS A 295 18.01 -8.90 -24.57
C HIS A 295 16.81 -8.16 -23.97
N GLY A 296 15.61 -8.74 -24.00
CA GLY A 296 14.42 -8.11 -23.41
C GLY A 296 13.12 -8.82 -23.71
N ARG A 297 12.03 -8.11 -23.44
CA ARG A 297 10.65 -8.52 -23.73
C ARG A 297 9.98 -7.40 -24.50
N SER A 298 9.15 -7.76 -25.44
CA SER A 298 8.28 -6.82 -26.14
C SER A 298 6.87 -7.39 -26.29
N ALA A 299 5.90 -6.50 -26.33
CA ALA A 299 4.52 -6.84 -26.67
C ALA A 299 3.80 -5.62 -27.22
N LYS A 300 2.77 -5.86 -28.02
CA LYS A 300 1.80 -4.84 -28.42
C LYS A 300 0.53 -4.94 -27.58
N VAL A 301 -0.06 -3.78 -27.27
CA VAL A 301 -1.33 -3.69 -26.54
C VAL A 301 -2.44 -3.24 -27.48
N LYS A 302 -3.49 -4.05 -27.59
CA LYS A 302 -4.69 -3.76 -28.39
C LYS A 302 -5.39 -2.52 -27.82
N SER A 303 -5.52 -1.45 -28.62
CA SER A 303 -6.04 -0.15 -28.16
C SER A 303 -7.52 -0.16 -27.75
N SER A 304 -8.30 -1.14 -28.22
CA SER A 304 -9.76 -1.21 -27.98
C SER A 304 -10.18 -1.38 -26.51
N HIS A 305 -9.30 -1.86 -25.63
CA HIS A 305 -9.60 -2.10 -24.21
C HIS A 305 -8.90 -1.12 -23.26
N VAL A 306 -7.82 -0.46 -23.70
CA VAL A 306 -7.02 0.47 -22.86
C VAL A 306 -7.85 1.66 -22.37
N GLN A 307 -8.91 2.02 -23.11
CA GLN A 307 -9.79 3.13 -22.78
C GLN A 307 -10.85 2.81 -21.72
N THR A 308 -11.06 1.53 -21.39
CA THR A 308 -12.28 1.11 -20.66
C THR A 308 -12.22 1.40 -19.14
N PHE A 309 -11.02 1.53 -18.54
CA PHE A 309 -10.89 1.67 -17.08
C PHE A 309 -9.78 2.63 -16.68
N HIS A 310 -10.00 3.90 -16.96
CA HIS A 310 -8.97 4.92 -16.86
C HIS A 310 -9.51 6.13 -16.09
N GLU A 311 -9.42 6.11 -14.75
CA GLU A 311 -9.86 7.24 -13.93
C GLU A 311 -8.74 8.27 -13.76
N ASN A 312 -7.62 7.88 -13.17
CA ASN A 312 -6.50 8.78 -12.86
C ASN A 312 -5.24 8.47 -13.68
N ILE A 313 -4.92 7.18 -13.85
CA ILE A 313 -3.77 6.65 -14.59
C ILE A 313 -4.15 5.49 -15.52
N PRO A 314 -3.27 5.10 -16.46
CA PRO A 314 -3.45 3.95 -17.34
C PRO A 314 -3.36 2.59 -16.65
N ALA A 315 -4.29 2.28 -15.76
CA ALA A 315 -4.26 1.08 -14.93
C ALA A 315 -4.17 -0.23 -15.75
N LEU A 316 -4.96 -0.38 -16.83
CA LEU A 316 -4.89 -1.60 -17.67
C LEU A 316 -3.57 -1.73 -18.44
N LEU A 317 -3.05 -0.62 -18.97
CA LEU A 317 -1.77 -0.61 -19.68
C LEU A 317 -0.61 -0.84 -18.73
N LEU A 318 -0.68 -0.28 -17.52
CA LEU A 318 0.29 -0.50 -16.44
C LEU A 318 0.30 -1.96 -15.99
N ASP A 319 -0.88 -2.56 -15.81
CA ASP A 319 -1.03 -3.99 -15.53
C ASP A 319 -0.36 -4.84 -16.63
N ALA A 320 -0.65 -4.53 -17.91
CA ALA A 320 -0.03 -5.19 -19.05
C ALA A 320 1.50 -5.03 -19.06
N ALA A 321 2.02 -3.84 -18.74
CA ALA A 321 3.45 -3.57 -18.65
C ALA A 321 4.13 -4.40 -17.55
N TRP A 322 3.51 -4.52 -16.37
CA TRP A 322 4.03 -5.37 -15.30
C TRP A 322 4.02 -6.85 -15.68
N ARG A 323 2.98 -7.32 -16.38
CA ARG A 323 2.94 -8.71 -16.87
C ARG A 323 4.08 -8.98 -17.85
N VAL A 324 4.27 -8.12 -18.85
CA VAL A 324 5.37 -8.26 -19.82
C VAL A 324 6.74 -8.22 -19.13
N GLY A 325 6.94 -7.31 -18.17
CA GLY A 325 8.21 -7.21 -17.43
C GLY A 325 8.51 -8.44 -16.56
N ALA A 326 7.47 -9.07 -16.00
CA ALA A 326 7.62 -10.25 -15.16
C ALA A 326 7.68 -11.58 -15.95
N MET A 327 7.38 -11.59 -17.25
CA MET A 327 7.42 -12.79 -18.09
C MET A 327 8.85 -13.36 -18.19
N TYR A 328 8.96 -14.64 -17.88
CA TYR A 328 10.21 -15.40 -17.90
C TYR A 328 10.26 -16.39 -19.08
N THR A 329 11.47 -16.83 -19.41
CA THR A 329 11.73 -17.83 -20.46
C THR A 329 11.22 -19.24 -20.05
N PRO A 330 11.20 -20.24 -20.98
CA PRO A 330 10.45 -21.49 -20.85
C PRO A 330 10.64 -22.32 -19.58
N SER A 331 11.80 -22.23 -18.93
CA SER A 331 12.07 -22.99 -17.69
C SER A 331 11.08 -22.67 -16.57
N ARG A 332 10.44 -21.49 -16.60
CA ARG A 332 9.39 -21.08 -15.65
C ARG A 332 8.12 -20.60 -16.36
N ALA A 333 7.88 -21.01 -17.61
CA ALA A 333 6.70 -20.57 -18.39
C ALA A 333 5.36 -21.00 -17.77
N SER A 334 5.37 -21.97 -16.86
CA SER A 334 4.17 -22.37 -16.13
C SER A 334 3.80 -21.45 -14.98
N GLU A 335 4.73 -20.60 -14.54
CA GLU A 335 4.60 -19.78 -13.35
C GLU A 335 4.05 -18.39 -13.67
N VAL A 336 3.33 -17.82 -12.72
CA VAL A 336 2.74 -16.49 -12.84
C VAL A 336 3.20 -15.63 -11.68
N PHE A 337 3.66 -14.43 -11.99
CA PHE A 337 4.26 -13.52 -11.03
C PHE A 337 3.33 -12.34 -10.73
N VAL A 338 3.31 -11.88 -9.48
CA VAL A 338 2.56 -10.68 -9.10
C VAL A 338 3.52 -9.64 -8.50
N PRO A 339 3.37 -8.35 -8.84
CA PRO A 339 4.25 -7.31 -8.33
C PRO A 339 4.13 -7.19 -6.81
N ILE A 340 5.26 -7.09 -6.12
CA ILE A 340 5.34 -6.85 -4.67
C ILE A 340 6.06 -5.54 -4.35
N LYS A 341 6.94 -5.07 -5.24
CA LYS A 341 7.60 -3.78 -5.12
C LYS A 341 7.90 -3.18 -6.49
N ILE A 342 7.72 -1.86 -6.64
CA ILE A 342 8.22 -1.07 -7.75
C ILE A 342 9.03 0.10 -7.16
N GLY A 343 10.29 0.24 -7.56
CA GLY A 343 11.16 1.30 -7.03
C GLY A 343 10.72 2.69 -7.47
N ARG A 344 10.52 2.89 -8.78
CA ARG A 344 10.10 4.17 -9.33
C ARG A 344 9.24 3.99 -10.59
N MET A 345 8.26 4.86 -10.79
CA MET A 345 7.50 4.97 -12.03
C MET A 345 7.22 6.42 -12.39
N SER A 346 7.13 6.71 -13.68
CA SER A 346 6.54 7.93 -14.21
C SER A 346 5.37 7.58 -15.13
N LEU A 347 4.21 8.18 -14.85
CA LEU A 347 2.95 7.87 -15.50
C LEU A 347 2.22 9.16 -15.88
N PRO A 348 1.56 9.22 -17.04
CA PRO A 348 0.71 10.35 -17.38
C PRO A 348 -0.52 10.37 -16.47
N LEU A 349 -0.89 11.56 -16.00
CA LEU A 349 -2.22 11.78 -15.43
C LEU A 349 -3.22 12.00 -16.56
N ARG A 350 -4.50 11.79 -16.26
CA ARG A 350 -5.57 12.13 -17.20
C ARG A 350 -5.64 13.64 -17.44
N SER A 351 -5.38 14.05 -18.69
CA SER A 351 -5.52 15.44 -19.19
C SER A 351 -6.40 15.54 -20.45
N SER A 352 -6.48 14.50 -21.30
CA SER A 352 -7.20 14.55 -22.58
C SER A 352 -7.59 13.14 -23.06
N PRO A 353 -8.69 12.94 -23.81
CA PRO A 353 -9.05 11.63 -24.35
C PRO A 353 -7.90 11.03 -25.15
N PHE A 354 -7.51 9.79 -24.81
CA PHE A 354 -6.62 9.00 -25.65
C PHE A 354 -7.15 9.02 -27.08
N SER A 355 -6.33 9.51 -28.01
CA SER A 355 -6.64 9.54 -29.43
C SER A 355 -7.15 8.16 -29.87
N THR A 356 -8.29 8.13 -30.56
CA THR A 356 -9.02 6.95 -31.07
C THR A 356 -8.29 6.25 -32.22
N SER A 357 -6.96 6.31 -32.24
CA SER A 357 -6.14 5.64 -33.25
C SER A 357 -6.24 4.12 -33.09
N SER A 358 -6.37 3.43 -34.23
CA SER A 358 -6.35 1.97 -34.33
C SER A 358 -4.96 1.36 -34.07
N SER A 359 -3.94 2.19 -33.87
CA SER A 359 -2.57 1.75 -33.65
C SER A 359 -2.34 1.26 -32.22
N ALA A 360 -1.65 0.13 -32.08
CA ALA A 360 -1.36 -0.50 -30.80
C ALA A 360 -0.23 0.21 -30.03
N TRP A 361 -0.31 0.21 -28.70
CA TRP A 361 0.78 0.62 -27.83
C TRP A 361 1.89 -0.42 -27.86
N GLU A 362 3.13 -0.02 -27.61
CA GLU A 362 4.28 -0.93 -27.53
C GLU A 362 4.85 -0.93 -26.12
N ILE A 363 5.05 -2.13 -25.57
CA ILE A 363 5.74 -2.34 -24.29
C ILE A 363 7.12 -2.93 -24.61
N ARG A 364 8.16 -2.40 -23.97
CA ARG A 364 9.53 -2.93 -24.01
C ARG A 364 10.07 -3.06 -22.59
N SER A 365 10.61 -4.21 -22.24
CA SER A 365 11.15 -4.46 -20.90
C SER A 365 12.51 -5.12 -20.95
N THR A 366 13.36 -4.80 -19.98
CA THR A 366 14.61 -5.53 -19.76
C THR A 366 14.34 -6.96 -19.31
N THR A 367 15.35 -7.81 -19.44
CA THR A 367 15.28 -9.20 -19.00
C THR A 367 15.16 -9.30 -17.48
N PRO A 368 14.08 -9.89 -16.90
CA PRO A 368 14.02 -10.19 -15.50
C PRO A 368 15.10 -11.20 -15.12
N ARG A 369 15.60 -11.03 -13.91
CA ARG A 369 16.56 -11.90 -13.22
C ARG A 369 15.80 -12.66 -12.14
N SER A 370 16.09 -13.95 -12.02
CA SER A 370 15.47 -14.80 -10.99
C SER A 370 16.21 -14.61 -9.66
N GLU A 371 15.48 -14.36 -8.58
CA GLU A 371 15.98 -14.25 -7.22
C GLU A 371 15.18 -15.22 -6.34
N ASN A 372 15.63 -16.48 -6.24
CA ASN A 372 14.86 -17.57 -5.61
C ASN A 372 13.47 -17.74 -6.25
N ARG A 373 12.39 -17.47 -5.51
CA ARG A 373 11.01 -17.53 -6.00
C ARG A 373 10.56 -16.26 -6.71
N ASP A 374 11.32 -15.18 -6.60
CA ASP A 374 10.97 -13.87 -7.10
C ASP A 374 11.68 -13.58 -8.42
N VAL A 375 11.18 -12.58 -9.14
CA VAL A 375 11.78 -12.06 -10.36
C VAL A 375 11.90 -10.55 -10.26
N ARG A 376 13.06 -10.04 -10.67
CA ARG A 376 13.36 -8.60 -10.68
C ARG A 376 13.70 -8.16 -12.10
N TRP A 377 13.10 -7.08 -12.57
CA TRP A 377 13.52 -6.44 -13.81
C TRP A 377 13.79 -4.96 -13.57
N ASP A 378 14.79 -4.46 -14.30
CA ASP A 378 15.34 -3.14 -14.03
C ASP A 378 14.47 -2.05 -14.63
N ARG A 379 13.87 -2.28 -15.80
CA ARG A 379 13.11 -1.25 -16.49
C ARG A 379 12.09 -1.78 -17.49
N THR A 380 10.94 -1.11 -17.55
CA THR A 380 9.93 -1.28 -18.60
C THR A 380 9.52 0.09 -19.13
N ASP A 381 9.56 0.24 -20.45
CA ASP A 381 9.15 1.42 -21.18
C ASP A 381 7.88 1.11 -21.98
N VAL A 382 6.96 2.07 -22.04
CA VAL A 382 5.73 1.95 -22.82
C VAL A 382 5.60 3.15 -23.74
N PHE A 383 5.41 2.86 -25.01
CA PHE A 383 5.37 3.83 -26.10
C PHE A 383 3.95 3.92 -26.66
N ASP A 384 3.55 5.15 -26.99
CA ASP A 384 2.32 5.37 -27.75
C ASP A 384 2.47 4.97 -29.22
N GLN A 385 1.36 5.07 -29.96
CA GLN A 385 1.29 4.83 -31.40
C GLN A 385 2.26 5.65 -32.27
N ASN A 386 2.79 6.76 -31.76
CA ASN A 386 3.73 7.63 -32.46
C ASN A 386 5.18 7.32 -32.06
N GLY A 387 5.41 6.26 -31.27
CA GLY A 387 6.72 5.89 -30.75
C GLY A 387 7.21 6.82 -29.63
N ARG A 388 6.34 7.63 -29.02
CA ARG A 388 6.73 8.50 -27.91
C ARG A 388 6.64 7.72 -26.59
N LEU A 389 7.66 7.86 -25.75
CA LEU A 389 7.69 7.27 -24.43
C LEU A 389 6.65 7.94 -23.52
N GLN A 390 5.75 7.15 -22.96
CA GLN A 390 4.64 7.65 -22.11
C GLN A 390 4.76 7.18 -20.66
N LEU A 391 5.22 5.94 -20.43
CA LEU A 391 5.32 5.36 -19.11
C LEU A 391 6.67 4.67 -18.94
N VAL A 392 7.27 4.87 -17.78
CA VAL A 392 8.52 4.22 -17.37
C VAL A 392 8.31 3.57 -16.01
N ILE A 393 8.72 2.30 -15.89
CA ILE A 393 8.78 1.54 -14.65
C ILE A 393 10.23 1.16 -14.40
N GLU A 394 10.71 1.34 -13.18
CA GLU A 394 12.10 1.08 -12.79
C GLU A 394 12.16 0.25 -11.50
N ASN A 395 13.10 -0.68 -11.46
CA ASN A 395 13.42 -1.52 -10.29
C ASN A 395 12.19 -2.26 -9.74
N ALA A 396 11.57 -3.08 -10.59
CA ALA A 396 10.39 -3.82 -10.24
C ALA A 396 10.73 -5.24 -9.75
N LEU A 397 9.97 -5.71 -8.77
CA LEU A 397 10.09 -7.01 -8.13
C LEU A 397 8.71 -7.67 -8.04
N ALA A 398 8.63 -8.91 -8.52
CA ALA A 398 7.42 -9.71 -8.47
C ALA A 398 7.71 -11.08 -7.85
N THR A 399 6.72 -11.65 -7.17
CA THR A 399 6.82 -12.97 -6.53
C THR A 399 5.98 -13.99 -7.28
N CYS A 400 6.46 -15.23 -7.35
CA CYS A 400 5.71 -16.33 -7.95
C CYS A 400 4.48 -16.67 -7.10
N ILE A 401 3.31 -16.75 -7.74
CA ILE A 401 2.11 -17.35 -7.15
C ILE A 401 2.08 -18.81 -7.58
N ALA A 402 2.32 -19.70 -6.62
CA ALA A 402 2.13 -21.14 -6.77
C ALA A 402 0.66 -21.55 -6.57
#